data_AF-A0A0C9SX99-F1
#
_entry.id   AF-A0A0C9SX99-F1
#
_cell.length_a   1.000
_cell.length_b   1.000
_cell.length_c   1.000
_cell.angle_alpha   90.00
_cell.angle_beta   90.00
_cell.angle_gamma   90.00
#
_symmetry.space_group_name_H-M   'P 1'
#
loop_
_entity.id
_entity.type
_entity.pdbx_description
1 polymer ?
#
loop_
_entity_poly.entity_id
_entity_poly.type
_entity_poly.pdbx_seq_one_letter_code
_entity_poly.pdbx_strand_id
1 'polypeptide(L)'
;MAMAVNVSLHRRPTFRPVALHFQSLLTDMAKSGTKPTTRPAKPYERKLSPPSGSGAATVADSPHSKTPPASSPSPKDASSSSASASADTFPKDLRGCYLESCELLNPTIRPRAGELRDWDITVLASGKVSEADANDFAAWSDSQLESLIEDFPPGDDKRWRAEILRKTKEQLDGPPDSIGRKPKPGEGDIHIRKIPDSKYSFRLWGRGLEARRQYCLDWVHSETGEAVNSPFGSQYELWSVPNRRTPMVPCASGRLATAEQAFGMALKDIPPGQEKFVLVEGTACLFKRPGKQSIYFEVPVRPRPVNVDPDILVLDFTGED
;
A
#
# COMPACT_ATOMS: atom_id res chain seq x y z
N MET A 1 -7.37 -0.40 25.76
CA MET A 1 -8.35 -1.52 25.77
C MET A 1 -9.34 -1.23 24.66
N ALA A 2 -8.99 -1.62 23.42
CA ALA A 2 -9.78 -1.31 22.23
C ALA A 2 -10.89 -2.36 22.10
N MET A 3 -12.14 -1.92 22.14
CA MET A 3 -13.30 -2.79 21.90
C MET A 3 -13.41 -3.09 20.41
N ALA A 4 -13.26 -4.36 20.05
CA ALA A 4 -13.63 -4.88 18.75
C ALA A 4 -15.17 -5.01 18.70
N VAL A 5 -15.82 -4.24 17.84
CA VAL A 5 -17.23 -4.42 17.52
C VAL A 5 -17.34 -5.66 16.64
N ASN A 6 -17.90 -6.73 17.20
CA ASN A 6 -18.07 -8.01 16.54
C ASN A 6 -19.48 -8.05 15.94
N VAL A 7 -19.60 -7.78 14.64
CA VAL A 7 -20.87 -7.90 13.91
C VAL A 7 -21.06 -9.36 13.50
N SER A 8 -21.97 -10.05 14.18
CA SER A 8 -22.38 -11.41 13.86
C SER A 8 -23.55 -11.37 12.88
N LEU A 9 -23.32 -11.79 11.63
CA LEU A 9 -24.37 -11.99 10.62
C LEU A 9 -24.29 -13.41 10.06
N HIS A 10 -25.40 -14.14 10.18
CA HIS A 10 -25.53 -15.53 9.76
C HIS A 10 -25.69 -15.68 8.23
N ARG A 11 -24.91 -16.61 7.65
CA ARG A 11 -25.13 -17.42 6.44
C ARG A 11 -25.26 -16.71 5.07
N ARG A 12 -24.12 -16.56 4.39
CA ARG A 12 -23.71 -17.22 3.11
C ARG A 12 -22.22 -16.92 2.86
N PRO A 13 -21.39 -17.87 2.40
CA PRO A 13 -19.98 -17.62 2.13
C PRO A 13 -19.84 -17.02 0.73
N THR A 14 -20.25 -15.78 0.54
CA THR A 14 -19.84 -14.99 -0.62
C THR A 14 -18.79 -13.99 -0.15
N PHE A 15 -17.61 -14.12 -0.76
CA PHE A 15 -16.43 -13.31 -0.57
C PHE A 15 -16.79 -11.80 -0.61
N ARG A 16 -16.51 -11.05 0.47
CA ARG A 16 -16.75 -9.58 0.54
C ARG A 16 -15.42 -8.81 0.58
N PRO A 17 -14.79 -8.50 -0.57
CA PRO A 17 -13.69 -7.53 -0.65
C PRO A 17 -14.12 -6.09 -0.35
N VAL A 18 -15.43 -5.85 -0.26
CA VAL A 18 -16.08 -4.56 0.04
C VAL A 18 -15.63 -3.95 1.39
N ALA A 19 -15.13 -4.74 2.33
CA ALA A 19 -14.97 -4.29 3.71
C ALA A 19 -13.96 -3.12 3.92
N LEU A 20 -12.79 -3.09 3.28
CA LEU A 20 -11.75 -2.14 3.71
C LEU A 20 -11.96 -0.69 3.26
N HIS A 21 -12.51 -0.45 2.06
CA HIS A 21 -12.79 0.93 1.63
C HIS A 21 -14.03 1.51 2.32
N PHE A 22 -15.06 0.69 2.52
CA PHE A 22 -16.23 1.08 3.31
C PHE A 22 -15.87 1.31 4.77
N GLN A 23 -14.97 0.51 5.35
CA GLN A 23 -14.49 0.72 6.71
C GLN A 23 -13.69 2.02 6.86
N SER A 24 -12.96 2.47 5.82
CA SER A 24 -12.33 3.80 5.83
C SER A 24 -13.36 4.94 5.83
N LEU A 25 -14.36 4.88 4.94
CA LEU A 25 -15.47 5.85 4.89
C LEU A 25 -16.22 5.93 6.22
N LEU A 26 -16.58 4.77 6.79
CA LEU A 26 -17.23 4.65 8.10
C LEU A 26 -16.35 5.21 9.23
N THR A 27 -15.05 4.93 9.21
CA THR A 27 -14.10 5.42 10.22
C THR A 27 -13.97 6.94 10.20
N ASP A 28 -13.97 7.56 9.01
CA ASP A 28 -13.85 9.01 8.88
C ASP A 28 -15.18 9.73 9.18
N MET A 29 -16.33 9.10 8.91
CA MET A 29 -17.65 9.58 9.33
C MET A 29 -17.81 9.57 10.85
N ALA A 30 -17.39 8.49 11.53
CA ALA A 30 -17.44 8.39 12.99
C ALA A 30 -16.58 9.45 13.70
N LYS A 31 -15.46 9.88 13.09
CA LYS A 31 -14.56 10.91 13.64
C LYS A 31 -15.09 12.35 13.52
N SER A 32 -16.08 12.61 12.66
CA SER A 32 -16.68 13.94 12.49
C SER A 32 -17.70 14.33 13.58
N GLY A 33 -18.01 13.42 14.51
CA GLY A 33 -18.75 13.76 15.73
C GLY A 33 -17.91 14.66 16.64
N THR A 34 -18.45 15.85 16.96
CA THR A 34 -17.89 16.90 17.82
C THR A 34 -16.96 16.37 18.93
N LYS A 35 -15.65 16.61 18.79
CA LYS A 35 -14.69 16.35 19.87
C LYS A 35 -14.82 17.44 20.95
N PRO A 36 -14.97 17.08 22.23
CA PRO A 36 -14.85 18.04 23.32
C PRO A 36 -13.41 18.53 23.43
N THR A 37 -13.25 19.85 23.55
CA THR A 37 -11.96 20.53 23.69
C THR A 37 -11.34 20.21 25.05
N THR A 38 -10.42 19.25 25.09
CA THR A 38 -9.62 18.96 26.30
C THR A 38 -8.53 20.01 26.49
N ARG A 39 -8.51 20.61 27.68
CA ARG A 39 -7.49 21.59 28.10
C ARG A 39 -6.08 20.97 28.08
N PRO A 40 -5.05 21.71 27.65
CA PRO A 40 -3.67 21.22 27.68
C PRO A 40 -3.19 21.06 29.12
N ALA A 41 -2.58 19.90 29.40
CA ALA A 41 -1.89 19.63 30.65
C ALA A 41 -0.60 20.48 30.74
N LYS A 42 -0.28 20.96 31.94
CA LYS A 42 0.91 21.78 32.20
C LYS A 42 2.20 20.97 31.98
N PRO A 43 3.27 21.57 31.41
CA PRO A 43 4.56 20.90 31.23
C PRO A 43 5.19 20.51 32.56
N TYR A 44 5.83 19.35 32.60
CA TYR A 44 6.63 18.90 33.75
C TYR A 44 7.88 19.77 33.91
N GLU A 45 8.03 20.42 35.06
CA GLU A 45 9.30 21.01 35.49
C GLU A 45 10.30 19.89 35.83
N ARG A 46 11.35 19.76 35.01
CA ARG A 46 12.46 18.83 35.28
C ARG A 46 13.52 19.57 36.08
N LYS A 47 13.73 19.19 37.34
CA LYS A 47 14.85 19.69 38.16
C LYS A 47 16.18 19.25 37.53
N LEU A 48 17.05 20.24 37.29
CA LEU A 48 18.43 20.04 36.84
C LEU A 48 19.26 19.41 37.96
N SER A 49 19.91 18.29 37.67
CA SER A 49 20.93 17.71 38.55
C SER A 49 22.31 18.31 38.23
N PRO A 50 23.19 18.47 39.23
CA PRO A 50 24.51 19.07 39.05
C PRO A 50 25.48 18.13 38.31
N PRO A 51 26.51 18.69 37.63
CA PRO A 51 27.50 17.90 36.93
C PRO A 51 28.51 17.30 37.92
N SER A 52 28.64 15.97 37.90
CA SER A 52 29.72 15.26 38.58
C SER A 52 30.88 15.10 37.61
N GLY A 53 32.01 15.71 37.93
CA GLY A 53 33.22 15.67 37.11
C GLY A 53 34.15 14.50 37.41
N SER A 54 35.24 14.52 36.63
CA SER A 54 36.55 13.89 36.84
C SER A 54 36.70 12.39 36.56
N GLY A 55 37.40 12.10 35.46
CA GLY A 55 38.09 10.84 35.21
C GLY A 55 39.07 11.01 34.05
N ALA A 56 40.36 11.14 34.36
CA ALA A 56 41.47 11.35 33.44
C ALA A 56 42.11 10.05 32.97
N ALA A 57 42.84 10.17 31.84
CA ALA A 57 43.86 9.25 31.29
C ALA A 57 43.31 7.95 30.67
N THR A 58 43.83 7.40 29.58
CA THR A 58 45.22 7.36 29.09
C THR A 58 45.30 7.30 27.55
N VAL A 59 46.39 7.86 27.05
CA VAL A 59 46.90 7.73 25.67
C VAL A 59 47.42 6.31 25.45
N ALA A 60 47.08 5.69 24.31
CA ALA A 60 47.83 4.57 23.77
C ALA A 60 47.79 4.62 22.23
N ASP A 61 48.97 4.82 21.66
CA ASP A 61 49.28 4.71 20.24
C ASP A 61 49.04 3.30 19.71
N SER A 62 48.57 3.18 18.46
CA SER A 62 48.80 1.99 17.64
C SER A 62 48.84 2.36 16.16
N PRO A 63 49.85 1.89 15.41
CA PRO A 63 50.04 2.25 14.01
C PRO A 63 49.54 1.18 13.04
N HIS A 64 49.26 1.65 11.81
CA HIS A 64 49.24 0.92 10.54
C HIS A 64 48.19 -0.18 10.30
N SER A 65 47.29 0.06 9.34
CA SER A 65 47.49 -0.47 7.97
C SER A 65 46.47 0.11 6.98
N LYS A 66 47.02 0.62 5.87
CA LYS A 66 46.31 1.12 4.70
C LYS A 66 45.94 -0.06 3.80
N THR A 67 44.69 -0.13 3.36
CA THR A 67 44.30 -0.94 2.19
C THR A 67 43.27 -0.14 1.37
N PRO A 68 43.51 0.14 0.08
CA PRO A 68 42.55 0.82 -0.78
C PRO A 68 41.55 -0.18 -1.38
N PRO A 69 40.24 0.11 -1.44
CA PRO A 69 39.33 -0.65 -2.27
C PRO A 69 39.41 -0.19 -3.74
N ALA A 70 39.59 -1.17 -4.62
CA ALA A 70 39.55 -1.01 -6.05
C ALA A 70 38.19 -0.49 -6.53
N SER A 71 38.20 0.59 -7.31
CA SER A 71 37.03 1.19 -7.94
C SER A 71 36.68 0.42 -9.22
N SER A 72 35.55 -0.27 -9.23
CA SER A 72 34.99 -0.84 -10.46
C SER A 72 34.33 0.25 -11.31
N PRO A 73 34.61 0.34 -12.63
CA PRO A 73 33.96 1.31 -13.50
C PRO A 73 32.52 0.89 -13.78
N SER A 74 31.58 1.78 -13.47
CA SER A 74 30.19 1.66 -13.94
C SER A 74 30.12 2.05 -15.43
N PRO A 75 29.59 1.19 -16.32
CA PRO A 75 29.35 1.58 -17.71
C PRO A 75 28.20 2.58 -17.76
N LYS A 76 28.54 3.84 -18.06
CA LYS A 76 27.58 4.82 -18.56
C LYS A 76 27.47 4.62 -20.06
N ASP A 77 26.54 3.78 -20.49
CA ASP A 77 26.11 3.79 -21.88
C ASP A 77 24.86 4.65 -22.03
N ALA A 78 25.08 5.72 -22.78
CA ALA A 78 24.09 6.61 -23.31
C ALA A 78 23.19 5.84 -24.30
N SER A 79 21.88 6.01 -24.14
CA SER A 79 20.95 5.81 -25.24
C SER A 79 19.91 6.92 -25.16
N SER A 80 20.24 8.02 -25.81
CA SER A 80 19.29 9.05 -26.21
C SER A 80 18.53 8.52 -27.41
N SER A 81 17.44 7.79 -27.15
CA SER A 81 16.40 7.55 -28.15
C SER A 81 15.29 8.57 -27.93
N SER A 82 15.00 9.32 -28.99
CA SER A 82 13.88 10.25 -29.09
C SER A 82 12.56 9.49 -28.89
N ALA A 83 12.09 9.43 -27.64
CA ALA A 83 10.80 8.88 -27.31
C ALA A 83 9.71 9.82 -27.82
N SER A 84 8.92 9.36 -28.79
CA SER A 84 7.57 9.86 -28.99
C SER A 84 6.90 9.92 -27.61
N ALA A 85 6.34 11.06 -27.24
CA ALA A 85 5.66 11.25 -25.95
C ALA A 85 4.56 10.19 -25.81
N SER A 86 4.91 9.04 -25.23
CA SER A 86 4.00 8.01 -24.82
C SER A 86 3.06 8.68 -23.84
N ALA A 87 1.83 8.93 -24.28
CA ALA A 87 0.82 9.54 -23.44
C ALA A 87 0.75 8.72 -22.16
N ASP A 88 1.01 9.38 -21.04
CA ASP A 88 0.97 8.76 -19.73
C ASP A 88 -0.43 8.19 -19.49
N THR A 89 -0.54 6.87 -19.47
CA THR A 89 -1.82 6.15 -19.37
C THR A 89 -2.31 5.99 -17.93
N PHE A 90 -1.53 6.47 -16.96
CA PHE A 90 -1.88 6.32 -15.56
C PHE A 90 -3.07 7.22 -15.18
N PRO A 91 -4.06 6.70 -14.42
CA PRO A 91 -5.19 7.49 -13.97
C PRO A 91 -4.78 8.75 -13.20
N LYS A 92 -5.51 9.85 -13.43
CA LYS A 92 -5.26 11.14 -12.75
C LYS A 92 -5.86 11.22 -11.36
N ASP A 93 -6.87 10.40 -11.07
CA ASP A 93 -7.65 10.39 -9.85
C ASP A 93 -8.04 8.95 -9.47
N LEU A 94 -8.58 8.78 -8.27
CA LEU A 94 -9.04 7.47 -7.80
C LEU A 94 -10.20 6.94 -8.65
N ARG A 95 -11.05 7.83 -9.17
CA ARG A 95 -12.14 7.46 -10.08
C ARG A 95 -11.65 6.73 -11.32
N GLY A 96 -10.61 7.23 -11.97
CA GLY A 96 -10.00 6.59 -13.14
C GLY A 96 -9.47 5.20 -12.79
N CYS A 97 -8.82 5.04 -11.64
CA CYS A 97 -8.40 3.72 -11.17
C CYS A 97 -9.58 2.76 -10.97
N TYR A 98 -10.68 3.24 -10.36
CA TYR A 98 -11.84 2.39 -10.08
C TYR A 98 -12.60 2.03 -11.34
N LEU A 99 -12.67 2.91 -12.34
CA LEU A 99 -13.27 2.61 -13.64
C LEU A 99 -12.52 1.47 -14.36
N GLU A 100 -11.19 1.45 -14.28
CA GLU A 100 -10.40 0.32 -14.79
C GLU A 100 -10.75 -0.99 -14.06
N SER A 101 -10.89 -0.95 -12.73
CA SER A 101 -11.34 -2.10 -11.95
C SER A 101 -12.76 -2.54 -12.31
N CYS A 102 -13.68 -1.60 -12.56
CA CYS A 102 -15.04 -1.89 -13.01
C CYS A 102 -15.03 -2.66 -14.34
N GLU A 103 -14.25 -2.20 -15.33
CA GLU A 103 -14.12 -2.85 -16.62
C GLU A 103 -13.51 -4.25 -16.51
N LEU A 104 -12.51 -4.41 -15.63
CA LEU A 104 -11.88 -5.70 -15.40
C LEU A 104 -12.82 -6.71 -14.72
N LEU A 105 -13.53 -6.28 -13.68
CA LEU A 105 -14.34 -7.17 -12.84
C LEU A 105 -15.74 -7.41 -13.40
N ASN A 106 -16.32 -6.39 -14.06
CA ASN A 106 -17.71 -6.33 -14.48
C ASN A 106 -17.83 -5.73 -15.90
N PRO A 107 -17.21 -6.35 -16.93
CA PRO A 107 -17.10 -5.74 -18.27
C PRO A 107 -18.44 -5.44 -18.95
N THR A 108 -19.51 -6.13 -18.56
CA THR A 108 -20.86 -5.98 -19.12
C THR A 108 -21.71 -4.93 -18.42
N ILE A 109 -21.30 -4.46 -17.24
CA ILE A 109 -22.06 -3.50 -16.43
C ILE A 109 -21.42 -2.13 -16.56
N ARG A 110 -22.24 -1.11 -16.80
CA ARG A 110 -21.80 0.30 -16.80
C ARG A 110 -22.41 1.01 -15.58
N PRO A 111 -21.62 1.79 -14.82
CA PRO A 111 -22.17 2.67 -13.79
C PRO A 111 -23.25 3.59 -14.36
N ARG A 112 -24.31 3.88 -13.59
CA ARG A 112 -25.37 4.81 -14.01
C ARG A 112 -24.80 6.21 -14.21
N ALA A 113 -25.51 7.04 -14.97
CA ALA A 113 -25.24 8.47 -15.04
C ALA A 113 -25.89 9.21 -13.84
N GLY A 114 -25.48 10.45 -13.60
CA GLY A 114 -26.08 11.32 -12.58
C GLY A 114 -25.53 11.09 -11.17
N GLU A 115 -26.37 11.32 -10.17
CA GLU A 115 -25.99 11.40 -8.75
C GLU A 115 -25.40 10.10 -8.20
N LEU A 116 -25.89 8.94 -8.68
CA LEU A 116 -25.47 7.62 -8.21
C LEU A 116 -24.26 7.06 -8.95
N ARG A 117 -23.70 7.80 -9.92
CA ARG A 117 -22.57 7.34 -10.74
C ARG A 117 -21.37 6.96 -9.89
N ASP A 118 -20.96 7.86 -9.00
CA ASP A 118 -19.75 7.68 -8.17
C ASP A 118 -19.97 6.57 -7.12
N TRP A 119 -21.20 6.38 -6.66
CA TRP A 119 -21.59 5.22 -5.85
C TRP A 119 -21.44 3.91 -6.64
N ASP A 120 -22.04 3.82 -7.82
CA ASP A 120 -21.98 2.62 -8.66
C ASP A 120 -20.53 2.24 -9.04
N ILE A 121 -19.68 3.24 -9.31
CA ILE A 121 -18.24 3.02 -9.55
C ILE A 121 -17.60 2.34 -8.34
N THR A 122 -17.91 2.81 -7.13
CA THR A 122 -17.36 2.24 -5.89
C THR A 122 -17.83 0.81 -5.67
N VAL A 123 -19.12 0.54 -5.88
CA VAL A 123 -19.71 -0.79 -5.74
C VAL A 123 -19.12 -1.76 -6.78
N LEU A 124 -19.05 -1.38 -8.05
CA LEU A 124 -18.49 -2.22 -9.12
C LEU A 124 -16.98 -2.45 -8.99
N ALA A 125 -16.22 -1.48 -8.50
CA ALA A 125 -14.80 -1.64 -8.25
C ALA A 125 -14.50 -2.55 -7.05
N SER A 126 -15.47 -2.77 -6.16
CA SER A 126 -15.29 -3.56 -4.94
C SER A 126 -15.29 -5.07 -5.19
N GLY A 127 -15.80 -5.55 -6.33
CA GLY A 127 -15.85 -6.99 -6.63
C GLY A 127 -16.67 -7.33 -7.86
N LYS A 128 -16.62 -8.61 -8.26
CA LYS A 128 -17.46 -9.16 -9.33
C LYS A 128 -18.91 -9.28 -8.85
N VAL A 129 -19.82 -8.66 -9.58
CA VAL A 129 -21.27 -8.76 -9.38
C VAL A 129 -21.76 -10.11 -9.89
N SER A 130 -22.69 -10.74 -9.18
CA SER A 130 -23.27 -12.02 -9.63
C SER A 130 -24.10 -11.82 -10.90
N GLU A 131 -24.27 -12.86 -11.73
CA GLU A 131 -25.10 -12.75 -12.94
C GLU A 131 -26.55 -12.37 -12.61
N ALA A 132 -27.08 -12.86 -11.48
CA ALA A 132 -28.42 -12.52 -11.01
C ALA A 132 -28.53 -11.03 -10.68
N ASP A 133 -27.57 -10.49 -9.94
CA ASP A 133 -27.56 -9.08 -9.55
C ASP A 133 -27.23 -8.16 -10.74
N ALA A 134 -26.47 -8.64 -11.73
CA ALA A 134 -26.12 -7.87 -12.93
C ALA A 134 -27.34 -7.50 -13.79
N ASN A 135 -28.36 -8.35 -13.82
CA ASN A 135 -29.59 -8.11 -14.59
C ASN A 135 -30.41 -6.93 -14.06
N ASP A 136 -30.31 -6.66 -12.76
CA ASP A 136 -30.95 -5.50 -12.11
C ASP A 136 -29.94 -4.79 -11.19
N PHE A 137 -28.79 -4.44 -11.78
CA PHE A 137 -27.67 -3.84 -11.05
C PHE A 137 -28.09 -2.55 -10.32
N ALA A 138 -29.01 -1.76 -10.89
CA ALA A 138 -29.46 -0.53 -10.27
C ALA A 138 -30.15 -0.79 -8.93
N ALA A 139 -31.13 -1.70 -8.89
CA ALA A 139 -31.84 -2.05 -7.67
C ALA A 139 -30.89 -2.72 -6.65
N TRP A 140 -29.99 -3.58 -7.12
CA TRP A 140 -28.98 -4.19 -6.25
C TRP A 140 -28.02 -3.14 -5.65
N SER A 141 -27.49 -2.22 -6.46
CA SER A 141 -26.61 -1.13 -6.01
C SER A 141 -27.30 -0.22 -5.01
N ASP A 142 -28.58 0.10 -5.23
CA ASP A 142 -29.38 0.88 -4.29
C ASP A 142 -29.59 0.12 -2.97
N SER A 143 -29.82 -1.20 -3.01
CA SER A 143 -29.92 -2.01 -1.79
C SER A 143 -28.62 -2.02 -0.97
N GLN A 144 -27.46 -1.96 -1.62
CA GLN A 144 -26.17 -1.84 -0.92
C GLN A 144 -26.04 -0.47 -0.24
N LEU A 145 -26.56 0.59 -0.85
CA LEU A 145 -26.57 1.93 -0.26
C LEU A 145 -27.50 2.01 0.94
N GLU A 146 -28.72 1.46 0.82
CA GLU A 146 -29.67 1.39 1.95
C GLU A 146 -29.11 0.56 3.11
N SER A 147 -28.51 -0.60 2.83
CA SER A 147 -27.86 -1.42 3.87
C SER A 147 -26.73 -0.66 4.58
N LEU A 148 -26.01 0.22 3.88
CA LEU A 148 -24.99 1.07 4.50
C LEU A 148 -25.61 2.17 5.37
N ILE A 149 -26.76 2.73 4.97
CA ILE A 149 -27.49 3.73 5.74
C ILE A 149 -28.00 3.13 7.06
N GLU A 150 -28.44 1.88 7.06
CA GLU A 150 -28.89 1.16 8.27
C GLU A 150 -27.80 1.02 9.34
N ASP A 151 -26.51 1.09 8.99
CA ASP A 151 -25.40 1.08 9.95
C ASP A 151 -25.23 2.40 10.72
N PHE A 152 -25.93 3.47 10.30
CA PHE A 152 -25.90 4.77 10.98
C PHE A 152 -26.98 4.90 12.05
N PRO A 153 -26.80 5.81 13.03
CA PRO A 153 -27.83 6.06 14.03
C PRO A 153 -29.16 6.42 13.35
N PRO A 154 -30.29 5.88 13.86
CA PRO A 154 -31.61 6.15 13.27
C PRO A 154 -31.87 7.66 13.23
N GLY A 155 -32.38 8.14 12.10
CA GLY A 155 -32.51 9.56 11.87
C GLY A 155 -32.97 9.90 10.46
N ASP A 156 -32.43 10.99 9.92
CA ASP A 156 -32.78 11.48 8.60
C ASP A 156 -32.01 10.70 7.51
N ASP A 157 -32.61 9.61 7.03
CA ASP A 157 -32.02 8.74 5.98
C ASP A 157 -31.63 9.55 4.73
N LYS A 158 -32.38 10.60 4.38
CA LYS A 158 -32.04 11.48 3.25
C LYS A 158 -30.74 12.21 3.50
N ARG A 159 -30.51 12.69 4.73
CA ARG A 159 -29.25 13.32 5.12
C ARG A 159 -28.09 12.33 5.04
N TRP A 160 -28.25 11.11 5.53
CA TRP A 160 -27.19 10.09 5.47
C TRP A 160 -26.87 9.69 4.04
N ARG A 161 -27.89 9.48 3.21
CA ARG A 161 -27.72 9.21 1.79
C ARG A 161 -26.92 10.31 1.10
N ALA A 162 -27.32 11.58 1.28
CA ALA A 162 -26.61 12.72 0.69
C ALA A 162 -25.16 12.81 1.16
N GLU A 163 -24.90 12.57 2.45
CA GLU A 163 -23.55 12.60 3.02
C GLU A 163 -22.66 11.47 2.48
N ILE A 164 -23.20 10.25 2.34
CA ILE A 164 -22.48 9.12 1.74
C ILE A 164 -22.10 9.45 0.29
N LEU A 165 -23.06 9.89 -0.52
CA LEU A 165 -22.82 10.22 -1.93
C LEU A 165 -21.80 11.36 -2.08
N ARG A 166 -21.88 12.39 -1.24
CA ARG A 166 -20.90 13.48 -1.19
C ARG A 166 -19.50 12.96 -0.86
N LYS A 167 -19.35 12.13 0.17
CA LYS A 167 -18.04 11.58 0.59
C LYS A 167 -17.46 10.61 -0.43
N THR A 168 -18.29 9.77 -1.04
CA THR A 168 -17.87 8.89 -2.14
C THR A 168 -17.33 9.70 -3.30
N LYS A 169 -18.03 10.79 -3.68
CA LYS A 169 -17.54 11.70 -4.72
C LYS A 169 -16.19 12.33 -4.36
N GLU A 170 -16.06 12.89 -3.16
CA GLU A 170 -14.81 13.50 -2.70
C GLU A 170 -13.64 12.51 -2.69
N GLN A 171 -13.89 11.28 -2.26
CA GLN A 171 -12.90 10.22 -2.28
C GLN A 171 -12.46 9.87 -3.71
N LEU A 172 -13.41 9.73 -4.64
CA LEU A 172 -13.12 9.42 -6.05
C LEU A 172 -12.44 10.57 -6.81
N ASP A 173 -12.71 11.82 -6.42
CA ASP A 173 -12.00 13.02 -6.90
C ASP A 173 -10.58 13.14 -6.31
N GLY A 174 -10.25 12.31 -5.31
CA GLY A 174 -8.94 12.28 -4.68
C GLY A 174 -7.81 11.75 -5.58
N PRO A 175 -6.56 11.84 -5.09
CA PRO A 175 -5.41 11.34 -5.83
C PRO A 175 -5.55 9.85 -6.17
N PRO A 176 -4.92 9.38 -7.25
CA PRO A 176 -4.98 7.98 -7.64
C PRO A 176 -4.33 7.13 -6.56
N ASP A 177 -5.12 6.27 -5.91
CA ASP A 177 -4.68 5.42 -4.79
C ASP A 177 -5.38 4.06 -4.89
N SER A 178 -4.90 3.24 -5.82
CA SER A 178 -5.43 1.89 -6.03
C SER A 178 -4.36 0.86 -5.68
N ILE A 179 -4.32 0.50 -4.39
CA ILE A 179 -3.46 -0.58 -3.90
C ILE A 179 -3.67 -1.81 -4.77
N GLY A 180 -2.56 -2.31 -5.30
CA GLY A 180 -2.53 -3.57 -6.03
C GLY A 180 -2.97 -3.50 -7.49
N ARG A 181 -3.35 -2.32 -8.00
CA ARG A 181 -3.47 -2.10 -9.44
C ARG A 181 -2.12 -2.36 -10.10
N LYS A 182 -2.05 -3.35 -10.98
CA LYS A 182 -0.81 -3.69 -11.70
C LYS A 182 -0.50 -2.63 -12.76
N PRO A 183 0.79 -2.31 -12.99
CA PRO A 183 1.14 -1.28 -13.94
C PRO A 183 0.88 -1.73 -15.38
N LYS A 184 0.42 -0.81 -16.23
CA LYS A 184 0.32 -1.01 -17.68
C LYS A 184 1.67 -0.75 -18.36
N PRO A 185 1.93 -1.33 -19.54
CA PRO A 185 3.11 -1.00 -20.31
C PRO A 185 3.25 0.52 -20.53
N GLY A 186 4.43 1.07 -20.27
CA GLY A 186 4.72 2.50 -20.38
C GLY A 186 4.51 3.32 -19.10
N GLU A 187 3.91 2.76 -18.05
CA GLU A 187 3.80 3.44 -16.75
C GLU A 187 5.15 3.47 -15.99
N GLY A 188 5.38 4.53 -15.22
CA GLY A 188 6.60 4.73 -14.42
C GLY A 188 6.58 4.11 -13.02
N ASP A 189 7.69 4.31 -12.29
CA ASP A 189 7.93 3.79 -10.92
C ASP A 189 7.83 2.26 -10.82
N ILE A 190 8.45 1.57 -11.79
CA ILE A 190 8.53 0.11 -11.87
C ILE A 190 9.99 -0.30 -11.74
N HIS A 191 10.26 -1.25 -10.84
CA HIS A 191 11.57 -1.86 -10.63
C HIS A 191 11.48 -3.36 -10.92
N ILE A 192 12.22 -3.83 -11.93
CA ILE A 192 12.26 -5.26 -12.27
C ILE A 192 13.65 -5.82 -11.97
N ARG A 193 13.70 -6.94 -11.25
CA ARG A 193 14.95 -7.64 -10.91
C ARG A 193 14.81 -9.14 -11.16
N LYS A 194 15.71 -9.69 -11.97
CA LYS A 194 15.74 -11.13 -12.30
C LYS A 194 16.01 -11.97 -11.06
N ILE A 195 15.24 -13.05 -10.91
CA ILE A 195 15.49 -14.05 -9.87
C ILE A 195 16.59 -15.00 -10.39
N PRO A 196 17.72 -15.16 -9.69
CA PRO A 196 18.76 -16.13 -10.08
C PRO A 196 18.21 -17.54 -10.28
N ASP A 197 18.76 -18.24 -11.27
CA ASP A 197 18.34 -19.59 -11.67
C ASP A 197 16.82 -19.70 -11.92
N SER A 198 16.22 -18.68 -12.54
CA SER A 198 14.80 -18.65 -12.84
C SER A 198 14.52 -17.91 -14.13
N LYS A 199 13.44 -18.30 -14.81
CA LYS A 199 12.85 -17.55 -15.92
C LYS A 199 11.99 -16.37 -15.45
N TYR A 200 11.82 -16.19 -14.14
CA TYR A 200 10.96 -15.16 -13.57
C TYR A 200 11.77 -14.03 -12.92
N SER A 201 11.13 -12.86 -12.82
CA SER A 201 11.66 -11.67 -12.18
C SER A 201 10.70 -11.20 -11.10
N PHE A 202 11.23 -10.54 -10.08
CA PHE A 202 10.43 -9.68 -9.23
C PHE A 202 10.11 -8.40 -9.98
N ARG A 203 8.85 -7.96 -9.90
CA ARG A 203 8.44 -6.63 -10.31
C ARG A 203 7.83 -5.92 -9.12
N LEU A 204 8.43 -4.79 -8.78
CA LEU A 204 7.98 -3.89 -7.74
C LEU A 204 7.46 -2.61 -8.39
N TRP A 205 6.32 -2.09 -7.97
CA TRP A 205 5.77 -0.83 -8.47
C TRP A 205 5.06 -0.08 -7.36
N GLY A 206 5.00 1.24 -7.43
CA GLY A 206 4.30 1.98 -6.38
C GLY A 206 3.71 3.31 -6.80
N ARG A 207 3.59 3.57 -8.10
CA ARG A 207 2.93 4.76 -8.61
C ARG A 207 1.51 4.87 -8.04
N GLY A 208 1.16 6.02 -7.47
CA GLY A 208 -0.11 6.25 -6.77
C GLY A 208 -0.14 5.77 -5.31
N LEU A 209 0.95 5.19 -4.81
CA LEU A 209 1.07 4.69 -3.43
C LEU A 209 2.08 5.50 -2.60
N GLU A 210 2.52 6.65 -3.09
CA GLU A 210 3.54 7.50 -2.47
C GLU A 210 3.08 8.03 -1.11
N ALA A 211 1.82 8.44 -1.02
CA ALA A 211 1.19 8.93 0.20
C ALA A 211 1.17 7.86 1.31
N ARG A 212 0.98 6.58 0.93
CA ARG A 212 0.99 5.44 1.86
C ARG A 212 2.39 4.90 2.15
N ARG A 213 3.41 5.40 1.46
CA ARG A 213 4.78 4.85 1.51
C ARG A 213 4.82 3.37 1.18
N GLN A 214 4.04 2.96 0.19
CA GLN A 214 3.89 1.58 -0.19
C GLN A 214 4.37 1.33 -1.61
N TYR A 215 4.73 0.07 -1.82
CA TYR A 215 4.95 -0.57 -3.11
C TYR A 215 4.15 -1.87 -3.15
N CYS A 216 3.76 -2.30 -4.33
CA CYS A 216 3.29 -3.64 -4.58
C CYS A 216 4.39 -4.47 -5.23
N LEU A 217 4.46 -5.76 -4.87
CA LEU A 217 5.40 -6.73 -5.43
C LEU A 217 4.63 -7.88 -6.08
N ASP A 218 5.01 -8.29 -7.27
CA ASP A 218 4.57 -9.52 -7.91
C ASP A 218 5.71 -10.23 -8.66
N TRP A 219 5.35 -11.34 -9.30
CA TRP A 219 6.24 -12.06 -10.22
C TRP A 219 5.81 -11.81 -11.65
N VAL A 220 6.81 -11.70 -12.52
CA VAL A 220 6.63 -11.64 -13.95
C VAL A 220 7.53 -12.63 -14.66
N HIS A 221 7.09 -13.13 -15.82
CA HIS A 221 7.98 -13.83 -16.74
C HIS A 221 9.03 -12.84 -17.27
N SER A 222 10.32 -13.19 -17.21
CA SER A 222 11.40 -12.21 -17.45
C SER A 222 11.48 -11.75 -18.89
N GLU A 223 11.09 -12.60 -19.84
CA GLU A 223 11.16 -12.29 -21.28
C GLU A 223 9.94 -11.49 -21.75
N THR A 224 8.75 -11.80 -21.23
CA THR A 224 7.50 -11.22 -21.73
C THR A 224 6.96 -10.11 -20.84
N GLY A 225 7.42 -10.01 -19.58
CA GLY A 225 6.88 -9.09 -18.58
C GLY A 225 5.48 -9.48 -18.08
N GLU A 226 4.94 -10.62 -18.49
CA GLU A 226 3.61 -11.09 -18.12
C GLU A 226 3.55 -11.44 -16.63
N ALA A 227 2.53 -10.91 -15.94
CA ALA A 227 2.30 -11.18 -14.53
C ALA A 227 1.89 -12.64 -14.32
N VAL A 228 2.50 -13.29 -13.34
CA VAL A 228 2.18 -14.67 -12.96
C VAL A 228 1.96 -14.76 -11.45
N ASN A 229 1.15 -15.73 -11.02
CA ASN A 229 1.17 -16.14 -9.62
C ASN A 229 2.51 -16.84 -9.34
N SER A 230 2.85 -17.01 -8.07
CA SER A 230 4.12 -17.56 -7.64
C SER A 230 4.43 -18.85 -8.39
N PRO A 231 5.49 -18.86 -9.21
CA PRO A 231 5.81 -20.00 -10.06
C PRO A 231 6.49 -21.14 -9.29
N PHE A 232 6.62 -20.98 -7.96
CA PHE A 232 7.37 -21.86 -7.08
C PHE A 232 6.44 -22.73 -6.20
N GLY A 233 5.13 -22.76 -6.52
CA GLY A 233 4.14 -23.56 -5.80
C GLY A 233 3.93 -23.09 -4.36
N SER A 234 3.60 -24.00 -3.45
CA SER A 234 3.35 -23.69 -2.02
C SER A 234 4.61 -23.63 -1.15
N GLN A 235 5.78 -23.94 -1.73
CA GLN A 235 7.02 -24.15 -0.98
C GLN A 235 7.92 -22.91 -0.89
N TYR A 236 7.56 -21.81 -1.56
CA TYR A 236 8.29 -20.57 -1.40
C TYR A 236 7.86 -19.85 -0.12
N GLU A 237 8.77 -19.02 0.38
CA GLU A 237 8.47 -18.13 1.48
C GLU A 237 9.02 -16.74 1.18
N LEU A 238 8.23 -15.72 1.49
CA LEU A 238 8.67 -14.33 1.49
C LEU A 238 8.52 -13.80 2.91
N TRP A 239 9.58 -13.25 3.47
CA TRP A 239 9.62 -12.76 4.84
C TRP A 239 9.96 -11.28 4.87
N SER A 240 9.33 -10.54 5.76
CA SER A 240 9.90 -9.29 6.28
C SER A 240 10.96 -9.63 7.32
N VAL A 241 12.11 -8.99 7.24
CA VAL A 241 13.24 -9.18 8.16
C VAL A 241 13.81 -7.82 8.56
N PRO A 242 14.54 -7.72 9.69
CA PRO A 242 15.22 -6.48 10.07
C PRO A 242 16.18 -6.01 8.97
N ASN A 243 16.21 -4.70 8.74
CA ASN A 243 17.12 -4.11 7.78
C ASN A 243 18.56 -4.24 8.31
N ARG A 244 19.47 -4.81 7.49
CA ARG A 244 20.86 -5.07 7.90
C ARG A 244 21.68 -3.79 8.09
N ARG A 245 21.25 -2.69 7.47
CA ARG A 245 21.88 -1.36 7.56
C ARG A 245 21.28 -0.50 8.67
N THR A 246 20.04 -0.79 9.09
CA THR A 246 19.31 0.00 10.08
C THR A 246 18.87 -0.86 11.26
N PRO A 247 19.75 -1.06 12.27
CA PRO A 247 19.57 -2.07 13.31
C PRO A 247 18.42 -1.84 14.31
N MET A 248 17.68 -0.73 14.23
CA MET A 248 16.80 -0.27 15.32
C MET A 248 15.33 -0.05 14.99
N VAL A 249 14.84 -0.35 13.78
CA VAL A 249 13.38 -0.32 13.56
C VAL A 249 12.82 -1.66 14.08
N PRO A 250 11.92 -1.67 15.08
CA PRO A 250 11.24 -2.88 15.52
C PRO A 250 10.35 -3.39 14.39
N CYS A 251 10.94 -4.14 13.46
CA CYS A 251 10.21 -4.86 12.43
C CYS A 251 10.07 -6.29 12.94
N ALA A 252 8.85 -6.68 13.30
CA ALA A 252 8.56 -8.07 13.59
C ALA A 252 8.90 -8.90 12.34
N SER A 253 9.93 -9.74 12.45
CA SER A 253 10.22 -10.72 11.40
C SER A 253 8.99 -11.58 11.21
N GLY A 254 8.46 -11.64 10.00
CA GLY A 254 7.20 -12.30 9.74
C GLY A 254 7.10 -12.75 8.30
N ARG A 255 6.47 -13.92 8.08
CA ARG A 255 6.13 -14.37 6.74
C ARG A 255 5.07 -13.42 6.19
N LEU A 256 5.34 -12.87 5.02
CA LEU A 256 4.42 -11.99 4.32
C LEU A 256 3.32 -12.84 3.67
N ALA A 257 2.08 -12.44 3.92
CA ALA A 257 0.91 -12.95 3.21
C ALA A 257 0.70 -12.11 1.94
N THR A 258 0.15 -12.74 0.91
CA THR A 258 -0.29 -11.99 -0.27
C THR A 258 -1.43 -11.04 0.11
N ALA A 259 -1.65 -10.00 -0.68
CA ALA A 259 -2.78 -9.10 -0.49
C ALA A 259 -4.09 -9.90 -0.47
N GLU A 260 -4.26 -10.83 -1.41
CA GLU A 260 -5.45 -11.68 -1.54
C GLU A 260 -5.68 -12.54 -0.28
N GLN A 261 -4.61 -13.13 0.27
CA GLN A 261 -4.69 -13.90 1.51
C GLN A 261 -5.10 -13.03 2.71
N ALA A 262 -4.61 -11.79 2.77
CA ALA A 262 -5.03 -10.84 3.80
C ALA A 262 -6.52 -10.50 3.69
N PHE A 263 -7.13 -10.65 2.50
CA PHE A 263 -8.57 -10.56 2.27
C PHE A 263 -9.30 -11.91 2.36
N GLY A 264 -8.67 -12.95 2.89
CA GLY A 264 -9.28 -14.26 3.11
C GLY A 264 -9.38 -15.16 1.87
N MET A 265 -8.73 -14.81 0.76
CA MET A 265 -8.67 -15.68 -0.42
C MET A 265 -7.60 -16.75 -0.23
N ALA A 266 -7.95 -18.02 -0.45
CA ALA A 266 -6.94 -19.08 -0.42
C ALA A 266 -6.01 -18.98 -1.64
N LEU A 267 -4.73 -19.35 -1.48
CA LEU A 267 -3.70 -19.23 -2.52
C LEU A 267 -4.11 -19.90 -3.86
N LYS A 268 -4.81 -21.03 -3.78
CA LYS A 268 -5.30 -21.79 -4.95
C LYS A 268 -6.44 -21.09 -5.70
N ASP A 269 -7.13 -20.16 -5.04
CA ASP A 269 -8.29 -19.45 -5.59
C ASP A 269 -7.89 -18.07 -6.14
N ILE A 270 -6.61 -17.67 -5.99
CA ILE A 270 -6.08 -16.44 -6.58
C ILE A 270 -6.05 -16.60 -8.11
N PRO A 271 -6.72 -15.73 -8.88
CA PRO A 271 -6.71 -15.83 -10.34
C PRO A 271 -5.28 -15.74 -10.90
N PRO A 272 -4.99 -16.37 -12.05
CA PRO A 272 -3.67 -16.32 -12.66
C PRO A 272 -3.17 -14.88 -12.85
N GLY A 273 -1.93 -14.64 -12.43
CA GLY A 273 -1.28 -13.35 -12.57
C GLY A 273 -1.83 -12.25 -11.66
N GLN A 274 -2.65 -12.57 -10.65
CA GLN A 274 -3.21 -11.58 -9.72
C GLN A 274 -2.50 -11.52 -8.37
N GLU A 275 -1.76 -12.57 -8.00
CA GLU A 275 -1.01 -12.63 -6.74
C GLU A 275 -0.05 -11.44 -6.61
N LYS A 276 -0.06 -10.81 -5.43
CA LYS A 276 0.80 -9.66 -5.11
C LYS A 276 0.96 -9.48 -3.61
N PHE A 277 2.01 -8.76 -3.21
CA PHE A 277 2.23 -8.31 -1.83
C PHE A 277 2.16 -6.79 -1.76
N VAL A 278 1.80 -6.26 -0.60
CA VAL A 278 1.92 -4.83 -0.30
C VAL A 278 3.06 -4.67 0.70
N LEU A 279 4.07 -3.91 0.32
CA LEU A 279 5.29 -3.70 1.10
C LEU A 279 5.45 -2.21 1.41
N VAL A 280 5.95 -1.89 2.60
CA VAL A 280 6.26 -0.52 2.99
C VAL A 280 7.67 -0.16 2.50
N GLU A 281 7.89 1.10 2.13
CA GLU A 281 9.22 1.64 1.80
C GLU A 281 10.27 1.26 2.85
N GLY A 282 11.45 0.84 2.40
CA GLY A 282 12.56 0.45 3.28
C GLY A 282 12.43 -0.93 3.93
N THR A 283 11.31 -1.64 3.74
CA THR A 283 11.14 -3.02 4.23
C THR A 283 12.23 -3.90 3.62
N ALA A 284 12.98 -4.59 4.47
CA ALA A 284 13.93 -5.61 4.03
C ALA A 284 13.22 -6.96 3.93
N CYS A 285 13.39 -7.64 2.81
CA CYS A 285 12.73 -8.89 2.51
C CYS A 285 13.74 -10.02 2.32
N LEU A 286 13.36 -11.21 2.78
CA LEU A 286 14.07 -12.46 2.54
C LEU A 286 13.17 -13.44 1.79
N PHE A 287 13.51 -13.72 0.55
CA PHE A 287 12.82 -14.68 -0.29
C PHE A 287 13.55 -16.03 -0.29
N LYS A 288 12.82 -17.10 0.03
CA LYS A 288 13.33 -18.47 0.12
C LYS A 288 12.65 -19.37 -0.90
N ARG A 289 13.44 -20.26 -1.51
CA ARG A 289 12.98 -21.32 -2.41
C ARG A 289 13.65 -22.64 -2.02
N PRO A 290 12.97 -23.78 -2.14
CA PRO A 290 13.55 -25.10 -1.85
C PRO A 290 14.83 -25.35 -2.65
N GLY A 291 15.88 -25.80 -1.98
CA GLY A 291 17.17 -26.16 -2.61
C GLY A 291 17.92 -25.00 -3.29
N LYS A 292 17.53 -23.75 -3.05
CA LYS A 292 18.16 -22.56 -3.65
C LYS A 292 18.61 -21.56 -2.58
N GLN A 293 19.58 -20.73 -2.93
CA GLN A 293 20.05 -19.66 -2.04
C GLN A 293 18.93 -18.66 -1.76
N SER A 294 18.84 -18.21 -0.50
CA SER A 294 17.90 -17.16 -0.10
C SER A 294 18.32 -15.82 -0.70
N ILE A 295 17.34 -15.05 -1.17
CA ILE A 295 17.55 -13.76 -1.81
C ILE A 295 17.13 -12.67 -0.82
N TYR A 296 18.05 -11.76 -0.51
CA TYR A 296 17.80 -10.58 0.29
C TYR A 296 17.62 -9.37 -0.63
N PHE A 297 16.60 -8.55 -0.38
CA PHE A 297 16.42 -7.27 -1.05
C PHE A 297 15.74 -6.27 -0.14
N GLU A 298 15.85 -4.99 -0.46
CA GLU A 298 15.22 -3.89 0.26
C GLU A 298 14.23 -3.18 -0.68
N VAL A 299 13.04 -2.86 -0.18
CA VAL A 299 12.07 -2.03 -0.88
C VAL A 299 12.64 -0.61 -0.97
N PRO A 300 12.69 0.02 -2.16
CA PRO A 300 13.20 1.37 -2.31
C PRO A 300 12.50 2.36 -1.37
N VAL A 301 13.25 3.36 -0.90
CA VAL A 301 12.70 4.51 -0.18
C VAL A 301 12.72 5.69 -1.15
N ARG A 302 11.55 6.29 -1.38
CA ARG A 302 11.48 7.46 -2.25
C ARG A 302 12.12 8.65 -1.53
N PRO A 303 12.98 9.44 -2.19
CA PRO A 303 13.44 10.71 -1.63
C PRO A 303 12.22 11.59 -1.33
N ARG A 304 12.17 12.16 -0.12
CA ARG A 304 11.13 13.09 0.27
C ARG A 304 11.79 14.31 0.86
N PRO A 305 11.30 15.52 0.55
CA PRO A 305 11.66 16.66 1.38
C PRO A 305 11.19 16.36 2.80
N VAL A 306 12.07 16.60 3.77
CA VAL A 306 11.65 16.63 5.17
C VAL A 306 10.73 17.84 5.27
N ASN A 307 9.43 17.60 5.37
CA ASN A 307 8.49 18.66 5.68
C ASN A 307 8.69 19.01 7.15
N VAL A 308 9.66 19.87 7.41
CA VAL A 308 9.82 20.52 8.69
C VAL A 308 8.69 21.51 8.81
N ASP A 309 7.67 21.12 9.57
CA ASP A 309 6.75 22.08 10.15
C ASP A 309 7.60 23.20 10.77
N PRO A 310 7.37 24.47 10.45
CA PRO A 310 8.19 25.57 10.95
C PRO A 310 8.24 25.62 12.49
N ASP A 311 7.27 25.01 13.18
CA ASP A 311 7.23 24.92 14.64
C ASP A 311 7.98 23.69 15.20
N ILE A 312 8.55 22.83 14.35
CA ILE A 312 9.32 21.65 14.74
C ILE A 312 10.81 21.92 14.53
N LEU A 313 11.54 22.05 15.64
CA LEU A 313 13.00 22.04 15.64
C LEU A 313 13.50 20.61 15.32
N VAL A 314 14.13 20.44 14.16
CA VAL A 314 14.81 19.18 13.82
C VAL A 314 16.26 19.28 14.26
N LEU A 315 16.66 18.35 15.14
CA LEU A 315 18.06 18.16 15.51
C LEU A 315 18.66 17.13 14.56
N ASP A 316 19.57 17.58 13.70
CA ASP A 316 20.35 16.70 12.85
C ASP A 316 21.62 16.26 13.59
N PHE A 317 21.82 14.94 13.69
CA PHE A 317 22.99 14.34 14.33
C PHE A 317 24.01 13.85 13.30
N THR A 318 23.81 14.11 12.01
CA THR A 318 24.75 13.73 10.94
C THR A 318 26.02 14.57 10.95
N GLY A 319 26.03 15.71 11.65
CA GLY A 319 27.25 16.47 11.97
C GLY A 319 27.83 17.26 10.81
N GLU A 320 27.04 17.62 9.80
CA GLU A 320 27.42 18.62 8.80
C GLU A 320 27.14 20.04 9.33
N ASP A 321 27.93 20.49 10.31
CA ASP A 321 28.02 21.90 10.75
C ASP A 321 29.20 22.62 10.06
#